data_AF-A0A923TVU1-F1
#
_entry.id   AF-A0A923TVU1-F1
#
_cell.length_a   1.000
_cell.length_b   1.000
_cell.length_c   1.000
_cell.angle_alpha   90.00
_cell.angle_beta   90.00
_cell.angle_gamma   90.00
#
_symmetry.space_group_name_H-M   'P 1'
#
loop_
_entity.id
_entity.type
_entity.pdbx_description
1 polymer ?
#
loop_
_entity_poly.entity_id
_entity_poly.type
_entity_poly.pdbx_seq_one_letter_code
_entity_poly.pdbx_strand_id
1 'polypeptide(L)'
;MPSSVLWRVMQFKLRKLPKTKVASLESFPLETAEPYRPLPAPIYVLLTRNEKLVSVRGPFDFLTPRDLVKMKAGGAYYYGPILGRVEPFLVAAREVRRMLGWSQPNATRVLEPAPFEISDAILRKLSSLWGNVPGKSSSNESVIGIESYFAVAFTNELCDPIPADRLETAREKDPDLYETALLRAGVFVFLALHLGHMDLKLLNEFRFRFFSELIQVTGMSDFVPISSELSELKKWTENLIPSPEIFLISSDQFQHSISRVSQKLRSRLLRVRTQLIDRDAVMANTHDDGGLGSSRPDDDESEVDDVG
;
A
#
# COMPACT_ATOMS: atom_id res chain seq x y z
N MET A 1 -19.03 30.35 -9.99
CA MET A 1 -17.72 30.06 -9.39
C MET A 1 -16.86 29.37 -10.43
N PRO A 2 -15.75 29.99 -10.87
CA PRO A 2 -14.99 29.49 -12.00
C PRO A 2 -14.09 28.31 -11.56
N SER A 3 -14.26 27.19 -12.27
CA SER A 3 -13.25 26.18 -12.63
C SER A 3 -12.06 25.99 -11.67
N SER A 4 -12.18 25.03 -10.75
CA SER A 4 -11.02 24.46 -10.03
C SER A 4 -10.05 23.82 -11.03
N VAL A 5 -8.75 24.08 -10.86
CA VAL A 5 -7.68 23.83 -11.84
C VAL A 5 -7.31 22.34 -12.02
N LEU A 6 -7.91 21.45 -11.21
CA LEU A 6 -7.96 19.98 -11.30
C LEU A 6 -8.21 19.35 -12.70
N TRP A 7 -8.69 20.12 -13.69
CA TRP A 7 -9.06 19.60 -15.01
C TRP A 7 -7.90 19.31 -15.97
N ARG A 8 -6.65 19.68 -15.65
CA ARG A 8 -5.51 19.59 -16.61
C ARG A 8 -4.68 18.32 -16.50
N VAL A 9 -4.59 17.71 -15.32
CA VAL A 9 -3.55 16.71 -15.01
C VAL A 9 -3.88 15.31 -15.54
N MET A 10 -5.12 14.84 -15.33
CA MET A 10 -5.71 13.91 -16.27
C MET A 10 -6.33 14.77 -17.35
N GLN A 11 -5.98 14.56 -18.62
CA GLN A 11 -6.85 14.98 -19.70
C GLN A 11 -8.16 14.19 -19.60
N PHE A 12 -9.02 14.59 -18.67
CA PHE A 12 -10.40 14.17 -18.54
C PHE A 12 -11.22 14.82 -19.66
N LYS A 13 -10.71 14.72 -20.89
CA LYS A 13 -11.32 15.14 -22.15
C LYS A 13 -12.69 14.48 -22.31
N LEU A 14 -12.87 13.31 -21.70
CA LEU A 14 -14.08 12.51 -21.74
C LEU A 14 -15.01 12.78 -20.55
N ARG A 15 -15.28 14.06 -20.23
CA ARG A 15 -16.33 14.42 -19.25
C ARG A 15 -17.69 13.85 -19.60
N LYS A 16 -17.90 13.61 -20.89
CA LYS A 16 -19.10 13.01 -21.46
C LYS A 16 -18.71 11.78 -22.25
N LEU A 17 -19.40 10.68 -22.01
CA LEU A 17 -19.31 9.46 -22.81
C LEU A 17 -20.67 9.20 -23.47
N PRO A 18 -20.68 8.62 -24.69
CA PRO A 18 -21.94 8.19 -25.30
C PRO A 18 -22.54 7.01 -24.51
N LYS A 19 -23.88 6.90 -24.48
CA LYS A 19 -24.60 5.78 -23.83
C LYS A 19 -24.16 4.41 -24.32
N THR A 20 -23.66 4.29 -25.54
CA THR A 20 -23.11 3.04 -26.10
C THR A 20 -21.94 2.47 -25.30
N LYS A 21 -21.25 3.28 -24.48
CA LYS A 21 -20.17 2.83 -23.61
C LYS A 21 -20.64 2.16 -22.31
N VAL A 22 -21.91 2.28 -21.94
CA VAL A 22 -22.44 1.70 -20.68
C VAL A 22 -22.12 0.21 -20.56
N ALA A 23 -22.27 -0.56 -21.64
CA ALA A 23 -22.02 -2.01 -21.64
C ALA A 23 -20.56 -2.40 -21.37
N SER A 24 -19.61 -1.47 -21.54
CA SER A 24 -18.18 -1.68 -21.27
C SER A 24 -17.71 -1.08 -19.94
N LEU A 25 -18.60 -0.45 -19.18
CA LEU A 25 -18.27 0.16 -17.90
C LEU A 25 -18.75 -0.73 -16.75
N GLU A 26 -17.97 -0.73 -15.67
CA GLU A 26 -18.34 -1.39 -14.43
C GLU A 26 -19.29 -0.52 -13.63
N SER A 27 -20.28 -1.15 -12.98
CA SER A 27 -21.20 -0.44 -12.11
C SER A 27 -20.49 0.05 -10.85
N PHE A 28 -20.80 1.28 -10.42
CA PHE A 28 -20.34 1.83 -9.15
C PHE A 28 -21.37 1.49 -8.04
N PRO A 29 -21.03 0.61 -7.08
CA PRO A 29 -21.95 0.22 -6.01
C PRO A 29 -22.04 1.33 -4.96
N LEU A 30 -23.07 2.17 -5.05
CA LEU A 30 -23.25 3.32 -4.16
C LEU A 30 -23.51 2.88 -2.71
N GLU A 31 -24.06 1.68 -2.51
CA GLU A 31 -24.40 1.11 -1.21
C GLU A 31 -23.16 0.76 -0.37
N THR A 32 -22.07 0.38 -1.04
CA THR A 32 -20.79 0.03 -0.40
C THR A 32 -19.77 1.16 -0.48
N ALA A 33 -20.16 2.32 -1.00
CA ALA A 33 -19.26 3.46 -1.12
C ALA A 33 -18.98 4.08 0.25
N GLU A 34 -17.70 4.08 0.63
CA GLU A 34 -17.24 4.70 1.88
C GLU A 34 -17.06 6.21 1.70
N PRO A 35 -17.56 7.06 2.61
CA PRO A 35 -17.33 8.49 2.55
C PRO A 35 -15.84 8.80 2.76
N TYR A 36 -15.37 9.88 2.14
CA TYR A 36 -13.98 10.36 2.23
C TYR A 36 -12.90 9.42 1.67
N ARG A 37 -13.27 8.26 1.13
CA ARG A 37 -12.34 7.40 0.40
C ARG A 37 -12.03 8.03 -0.97
N PRO A 38 -10.75 8.34 -1.28
CA PRO A 38 -10.38 8.83 -2.60
C PRO A 38 -10.74 7.80 -3.67
N LEU A 39 -11.33 8.26 -4.76
CA LEU A 39 -11.85 7.40 -5.82
C LEU A 39 -10.72 6.87 -6.70
N PRO A 40 -10.67 5.55 -6.96
CA PRO A 40 -9.66 4.92 -7.80
C PRO A 40 -9.93 5.10 -9.30
N ALA A 41 -11.08 5.67 -9.65
CA ALA A 41 -11.48 5.98 -11.00
C ALA A 41 -12.60 7.05 -10.94
N PRO A 42 -12.77 7.86 -12.00
CA PRO A 42 -13.91 8.75 -12.12
C PRO A 42 -15.25 8.00 -12.08
N ILE A 43 -16.29 8.67 -11.59
CA ILE A 43 -17.66 8.15 -11.55
C ILE A 43 -18.50 8.90 -12.57
N TYR A 44 -19.28 8.15 -13.36
CA TYR A 44 -20.24 8.66 -14.33
C TYR A 44 -21.68 8.35 -13.90
N VAL A 45 -22.60 9.25 -14.23
CA VAL A 45 -24.04 9.04 -14.13
C VAL A 45 -24.67 9.02 -15.53
N LEU A 46 -25.61 8.11 -15.77
CA LEU A 46 -26.35 8.07 -17.03
C LEU A 46 -27.53 9.05 -16.99
N LEU A 47 -27.47 10.11 -17.79
CA LEU A 47 -28.59 11.02 -17.99
C LEU A 47 -29.52 10.47 -19.08
N THR A 48 -30.55 9.74 -18.67
CA THR A 48 -31.48 9.03 -19.58
C THR A 48 -32.08 9.92 -20.66
N ARG A 49 -32.49 11.16 -20.31
CA ARG A 49 -33.07 12.14 -21.26
C ARG A 49 -32.10 12.57 -22.36
N ASN A 50 -30.81 12.64 -22.06
CA ASN A 50 -29.78 13.14 -22.97
C ASN A 50 -28.95 12.03 -23.61
N GLU A 51 -29.21 10.78 -23.23
CA GLU A 51 -28.46 9.58 -23.63
C GLU A 51 -26.94 9.72 -23.53
N LYS A 52 -26.48 10.38 -22.45
CA LYS A 52 -25.07 10.65 -22.19
C LYS A 52 -24.70 10.28 -20.77
N LEU A 53 -23.52 9.69 -20.63
CA LEU A 53 -22.85 9.52 -19.36
C LEU A 53 -22.09 10.80 -19.05
N VAL A 54 -22.28 11.34 -17.84
CA VAL A 54 -21.58 12.56 -17.39
C VAL A 54 -20.79 12.23 -16.15
N SER A 55 -19.51 12.60 -16.14
CA SER A 55 -18.64 12.45 -14.97
C SER A 55 -19.15 13.35 -13.83
N VAL A 56 -19.46 12.76 -12.68
CA VAL A 56 -19.91 13.48 -11.47
C VAL A 56 -18.76 13.70 -10.49
N ARG A 57 -17.77 12.81 -10.52
CA ARG A 57 -16.55 12.87 -9.70
C ARG A 57 -15.35 12.44 -10.53
N GLY A 58 -14.21 13.07 -10.26
CA GLY A 58 -12.94 12.72 -10.85
C GLY A 58 -12.24 11.57 -10.10
N PRO A 59 -11.11 11.09 -10.62
CA PRO A 59 -10.16 10.32 -9.83
C PRO A 59 -9.65 11.16 -8.65
N PHE A 60 -9.24 10.51 -7.55
CA PHE A 60 -8.78 11.14 -6.30
C PHE A 60 -9.76 12.03 -5.56
N ASP A 61 -10.84 12.47 -6.22
CA ASP A 61 -12.00 13.04 -5.57
C ASP A 61 -12.58 12.03 -4.56
N PHE A 62 -13.36 12.50 -3.60
CA PHE A 62 -14.03 11.67 -2.61
C PHE A 62 -15.50 12.09 -2.49
N LEU A 63 -16.31 11.15 -2.00
CA LEU A 63 -17.73 11.40 -1.73
C LEU A 63 -17.91 11.79 -0.27
N THR A 64 -18.58 12.91 -0.02
CA THR A 64 -19.04 13.24 1.33
C THR A 64 -20.29 12.44 1.67
N PRO A 65 -20.66 12.28 2.97
CA PRO A 65 -21.94 11.67 3.34
C PRO A 65 -23.14 12.34 2.66
N ARG A 66 -23.08 13.67 2.49
CA ARG A 66 -24.11 14.45 1.79
C ARG A 66 -24.19 14.10 0.30
N ASP A 67 -23.06 13.87 -0.35
CA ASP A 67 -23.03 13.47 -1.75
C ASP A 67 -23.66 12.10 -1.94
N LEU A 68 -23.34 11.13 -1.07
CA LEU A 68 -23.91 9.79 -1.11
C LEU A 68 -25.44 9.82 -1.00
N VAL A 69 -25.99 10.65 -0.10
CA VAL A 69 -27.45 10.84 0.03
C VAL A 69 -28.05 11.41 -1.25
N LYS A 70 -27.43 12.43 -1.86
CA LYS A 70 -27.91 13.02 -3.12
C LYS A 70 -27.83 12.02 -4.28
N MET A 71 -26.78 11.21 -4.32
CA MET A 71 -26.55 10.25 -5.38
C MET A 71 -27.59 9.12 -5.36
N LYS A 72 -28.14 8.74 -4.20
CA LYS A 72 -29.20 7.72 -4.14
C LYS A 72 -30.43 8.06 -4.99
N ALA A 73 -30.70 9.34 -5.24
CA ALA A 73 -31.80 9.78 -6.10
C ALA A 73 -31.42 9.85 -7.61
N GLY A 74 -30.13 9.76 -7.96
CA GLY A 74 -29.61 10.08 -9.30
C GLY A 74 -29.53 8.91 -10.28
N GLY A 75 -29.89 7.69 -9.86
CA GLY A 75 -29.95 6.51 -10.73
C GLY A 75 -28.67 5.67 -10.72
N ALA A 76 -28.36 5.05 -11.86
CA ALA A 76 -27.21 4.15 -11.99
C ALA A 76 -25.90 4.90 -12.21
N TYR A 77 -24.87 4.49 -11.47
CA TYR A 77 -23.52 5.03 -11.54
C TYR A 77 -22.54 4.00 -12.09
N TYR A 78 -21.50 4.47 -12.76
CA TYR A 78 -20.50 3.64 -13.42
C TYR A 78 -19.10 4.19 -13.17
N TYR A 79 -18.14 3.30 -12.96
CA TYR A 79 -16.73 3.68 -12.99
C TYR A 79 -16.30 4.00 -14.43
N GLY A 80 -15.35 4.92 -14.58
CA GLY A 80 -14.79 5.22 -15.89
C GLY A 80 -13.86 4.11 -16.42
N PRO A 81 -13.51 4.18 -17.72
CA PRO A 81 -12.73 3.14 -18.41
C PRO A 81 -11.36 2.82 -17.81
N ILE A 82 -10.80 3.75 -17.02
CA ILE A 82 -9.48 3.57 -16.41
C ILE A 82 -9.49 2.52 -15.30
N LEU A 83 -10.66 2.19 -14.71
CA LEU A 83 -10.73 1.25 -13.58
C LEU A 83 -10.06 -0.09 -13.91
N GLY A 84 -10.26 -0.65 -15.10
CA GLY A 84 -9.64 -1.92 -15.49
C GLY A 84 -8.10 -1.89 -15.49
N ARG A 85 -7.47 -0.72 -15.61
CA ARG A 85 -6.01 -0.55 -15.45
C ARG A 85 -5.58 -0.38 -13.99
N VAL A 86 -6.48 0.09 -13.14
CA VAL A 86 -6.24 0.35 -11.70
C VAL A 86 -6.52 -0.88 -10.86
N GLU A 87 -7.47 -1.73 -11.26
CA GLU A 87 -7.91 -2.91 -10.50
C GLU A 87 -6.74 -3.83 -10.08
N PRO A 88 -5.73 -4.13 -10.92
CA PRO A 88 -4.58 -4.93 -10.50
C PRO A 88 -3.85 -4.35 -9.28
N PHE A 89 -3.77 -3.01 -9.20
CA PHE A 89 -3.15 -2.31 -8.07
C PHE A 89 -4.02 -2.37 -6.81
N LEU A 90 -5.34 -2.26 -6.94
CA LEU A 90 -6.26 -2.40 -5.80
C LEU A 90 -6.21 -3.83 -5.24
N VAL A 91 -6.24 -4.84 -6.11
CA VAL A 91 -6.13 -6.25 -5.73
C VAL A 91 -4.80 -6.50 -5.02
N ALA A 92 -3.68 -6.06 -5.60
CA ALA A 92 -2.37 -6.20 -4.99
C ALA A 92 -2.29 -5.50 -3.62
N ALA A 93 -2.87 -4.30 -3.47
CA ALA A 93 -2.89 -3.58 -2.20
C ALA A 93 -3.67 -4.34 -1.11
N ARG A 94 -4.84 -4.90 -1.43
CA ARG A 94 -5.62 -5.75 -0.50
C ARG A 94 -4.85 -6.99 -0.08
N GLU A 95 -4.17 -7.63 -1.02
CA GLU A 95 -3.32 -8.80 -0.73
C GLU A 95 -2.14 -8.43 0.18
N VAL A 96 -1.44 -7.34 -0.10
CA VAL A 96 -0.34 -6.84 0.73
C VAL A 96 -0.84 -6.45 2.11
N ARG A 97 -1.98 -5.76 2.22
CA ARG A 97 -2.61 -5.42 3.50
C ARG A 97 -2.90 -6.67 4.33
N ARG A 98 -3.45 -7.72 3.70
CA ARG A 98 -3.72 -9.00 4.35
C ARG A 98 -2.43 -9.71 4.80
N MET A 99 -1.35 -9.61 4.03
CA MET A 99 -0.04 -10.16 4.40
C MET A 99 0.59 -9.42 5.57
N LEU A 100 0.54 -8.08 5.57
CA LEU A 100 1.06 -7.25 6.65
C LEU A 100 0.23 -7.32 7.93
N GLY A 101 -1.09 -7.49 7.77
CA GLY A 101 -2.02 -7.73 8.87
C GLY A 101 -2.22 -9.20 9.21
N TRP A 102 -1.30 -10.08 8.79
CA TRP A 102 -1.40 -11.50 9.12
C TRP A 102 -1.44 -11.66 10.64
N SER A 103 -2.56 -12.17 11.11
CA SER A 103 -2.73 -12.68 12.46
C SER A 103 -3.06 -14.16 12.34
N GLN A 104 -2.54 -15.00 13.24
CA GLN A 104 -2.77 -16.44 13.21
C GLN A 104 -4.27 -16.71 13.05
N PRO A 105 -4.72 -17.43 11.99
CA PRO A 105 -6.06 -17.98 12.00
C PRO A 105 -6.15 -18.92 13.21
N ASN A 106 -7.31 -18.97 13.87
CA ASN A 106 -7.62 -19.77 15.07
C ASN A 106 -7.44 -21.31 14.91
N ALA A 107 -6.58 -21.78 14.00
CA ALA A 107 -6.34 -23.17 13.66
C ALA A 107 -4.93 -23.59 14.11
N THR A 108 -4.91 -24.62 14.95
CA THR A 108 -3.81 -25.18 15.74
C THR A 108 -2.58 -25.72 14.98
N ARG A 109 -2.32 -25.39 13.71
CA ARG A 109 -1.22 -26.02 12.93
C ARG A 109 -0.51 -25.17 11.87
N VAL A 110 -0.78 -23.87 11.75
CA VAL A 110 -0.06 -23.04 10.76
C VAL A 110 1.06 -22.29 11.46
N LEU A 111 2.32 -22.62 11.12
CA LEU A 111 3.48 -21.86 11.57
C LEU A 111 3.36 -20.42 11.06
N GLU A 112 3.65 -19.47 11.93
CA GLU A 112 3.74 -18.07 11.55
C GLU A 112 4.82 -17.87 10.49
N PRO A 113 4.49 -17.24 9.35
CA PRO A 113 5.48 -16.95 8.33
C PRO A 113 6.53 -16.04 8.94
N ALA A 114 7.80 -16.36 8.68
CA ALA A 114 8.87 -15.53 9.17
C ALA A 114 8.78 -14.13 8.52
N PRO A 115 9.17 -13.04 9.21
CA PRO A 115 9.03 -11.68 8.68
C PRO A 115 9.66 -11.44 7.29
N PHE A 116 10.69 -12.21 6.93
CA PHE A 116 11.33 -12.14 5.62
C PHE A 116 10.50 -12.79 4.50
N GLU A 117 9.71 -13.82 4.80
CA GLU A 117 8.83 -14.48 3.83
C GLU A 117 7.70 -13.55 3.44
N ILE A 118 7.13 -12.84 4.42
CA ILE A 118 6.16 -11.77 4.19
C ILE A 118 6.78 -10.67 3.32
N SER A 119 7.98 -10.19 3.68
CA SER A 119 8.67 -9.16 2.91
C SER A 119 8.94 -9.57 1.47
N ASP A 120 9.40 -10.80 1.23
CA ASP A 120 9.69 -11.31 -0.11
C ASP A 120 8.41 -11.50 -0.95
N ALA A 121 7.36 -12.06 -0.35
CA ALA A 121 6.06 -12.20 -1.00
C ALA A 121 5.49 -10.84 -1.42
N ILE A 122 5.60 -9.82 -0.57
CA ILE A 122 5.18 -8.44 -0.89
C ILE A 122 6.01 -7.88 -2.03
N LEU A 123 7.34 -8.01 -1.99
CA LEU A 123 8.21 -7.50 -3.05
C LEU A 123 7.90 -8.15 -4.40
N ARG A 124 7.66 -9.47 -4.44
CA ARG A 124 7.24 -10.16 -5.68
C ARG A 124 5.91 -9.64 -6.21
N LYS A 125 4.95 -9.36 -5.33
CA LYS A 125 3.67 -8.75 -5.72
C LYS A 125 3.86 -7.36 -6.30
N LEU A 126 4.67 -6.53 -5.65
CA LEU A 126 4.98 -5.20 -6.13
C LEU A 126 5.70 -5.24 -7.48
N SER A 127 6.65 -6.16 -7.68
CA SER A 127 7.34 -6.36 -8.96
C SER A 127 6.39 -6.66 -10.12
N SER A 128 5.29 -7.38 -9.88
CA SER A 128 4.31 -7.70 -10.93
C SER A 128 3.48 -6.50 -11.40
N LEU A 129 3.50 -5.39 -10.66
CA LEU A 129 2.78 -4.16 -11.02
C LEU A 129 3.55 -3.28 -12.03
N TRP A 130 4.83 -3.59 -12.25
CA TRP A 130 5.66 -2.87 -13.20
C TRP A 130 5.31 -3.28 -14.62
N GLY A 131 5.01 -2.30 -15.46
CA GLY A 131 4.59 -2.53 -16.84
C GLY A 131 5.45 -1.78 -17.84
N ASN A 132 5.42 -2.24 -19.08
CA ASN A 132 5.97 -1.48 -20.20
C ASN A 132 5.07 -0.28 -20.48
N VAL A 133 5.61 0.92 -20.29
CA VAL A 133 4.93 2.17 -20.61
C VAL A 133 5.59 2.79 -21.85
N PRO A 134 4.81 3.28 -22.82
CA PRO A 134 5.38 3.98 -23.98
C PRO A 134 6.26 5.15 -23.51
N GLY A 135 7.52 5.16 -23.94
CA GLY A 135 8.42 6.28 -23.65
C GLY A 135 7.89 7.59 -24.24
N LYS A 136 8.20 8.72 -23.59
CA LYS A 136 7.95 10.06 -24.15
C LYS A 136 8.92 10.44 -25.27
N SER A 137 9.97 9.64 -25.50
CA SER A 137 10.99 9.88 -26.52
C SER A 137 10.48 9.45 -27.91
N SER A 138 11.02 10.10 -28.96
CA SER A 138 10.80 9.71 -30.36
C SER A 138 11.42 8.35 -30.72
N SER A 139 12.22 7.76 -29.83
CA SER A 139 12.60 6.35 -29.90
C SER A 139 11.42 5.50 -29.42
N ASN A 140 11.06 4.45 -30.18
CA ASN A 140 10.06 3.42 -29.80
C ASN A 140 10.48 2.59 -28.55
N GLU A 141 11.26 3.16 -27.64
CA GLU A 141 11.74 2.50 -26.44
C GLU A 141 10.64 2.51 -25.36
N SER A 142 10.19 1.31 -24.99
CA SER A 142 9.34 1.11 -23.83
C SER A 142 10.17 1.24 -22.55
N VAL A 143 9.71 2.06 -21.60
CA VAL A 143 10.31 2.15 -20.27
C VAL A 143 9.48 1.31 -19.31
N ILE A 144 10.14 0.49 -18.49
CA ILE A 144 9.46 -0.22 -17.41
C ILE A 144 9.16 0.78 -16.30
N GLY A 145 7.88 1.02 -16.04
CA GLY A 145 7.47 2.01 -15.06
C GLY A 145 6.02 1.88 -14.61
N ILE A 146 5.66 2.75 -13.68
CA ILE A 146 4.33 2.83 -13.08
C ILE A 146 3.90 4.29 -13.11
N GLU A 147 2.69 4.55 -13.61
CA GLU A 147 2.10 5.89 -13.50
C GLU A 147 1.83 6.18 -12.01
N SER A 148 2.25 7.36 -11.54
CA SER A 148 2.10 7.77 -10.13
C SER A 148 0.66 7.65 -9.62
N TYR A 149 -0.29 7.80 -10.53
CA TYR A 149 -1.71 7.57 -10.30
C TYR A 149 -2.02 6.18 -9.70
N PHE A 150 -1.45 5.13 -10.29
CA PHE A 150 -1.68 3.75 -9.87
C PHE A 150 -1.02 3.46 -8.51
N ALA A 151 0.16 4.05 -8.26
CA ALA A 151 0.82 3.96 -6.96
C ALA A 151 -0.07 4.55 -5.85
N VAL A 152 -0.73 5.67 -6.10
CA VAL A 152 -1.60 6.33 -5.11
C VAL A 152 -2.88 5.52 -4.89
N ALA A 153 -3.50 5.01 -5.94
CA ALA A 153 -4.64 4.09 -5.82
C ALA A 153 -4.28 2.85 -4.98
N PHE A 154 -3.13 2.23 -5.24
CA PHE A 154 -2.58 1.15 -4.42
C PHE A 154 -2.46 1.57 -2.95
N THR A 155 -1.84 2.72 -2.67
CA THR A 155 -1.62 3.15 -1.28
C THR A 155 -2.91 3.51 -0.54
N ASN A 156 -3.91 4.07 -1.24
CA ASN A 156 -5.21 4.40 -0.66
C ASN A 156 -5.98 3.14 -0.23
N GLU A 157 -5.79 2.03 -0.94
CA GLU A 157 -6.36 0.73 -0.60
C GLU A 157 -5.56 0.02 0.50
N LEU A 158 -4.22 0.13 0.47
CA LEU A 158 -3.33 -0.49 1.45
C LEU A 158 -3.44 0.13 2.84
N CYS A 159 -3.37 1.46 2.90
CA CYS A 159 -3.25 2.23 4.12
C CYS A 159 -4.61 2.59 4.74
N ASP A 160 -4.59 3.14 5.95
CA ASP A 160 -5.80 3.66 6.58
C ASP A 160 -6.28 4.95 5.88
N PRO A 161 -7.60 5.26 5.90
CA PRO A 161 -8.11 6.50 5.33
C PRO A 161 -7.46 7.73 6.00
N ILE A 162 -7.15 8.74 5.19
CA ILE A 162 -6.74 10.05 5.73
C ILE A 162 -7.94 10.66 6.46
N PRO A 163 -7.77 11.27 7.64
CA PRO A 163 -8.85 11.91 8.36
C PRO A 163 -9.67 12.88 7.50
N ALA A 164 -11.00 12.77 7.59
CA ALA A 164 -11.95 13.49 6.73
C ALA A 164 -11.80 15.01 6.82
N ASP A 165 -11.58 15.54 8.02
CA ASP A 165 -11.35 16.96 8.30
C ASP A 165 -10.13 17.49 7.54
N ARG A 166 -9.06 16.71 7.45
CA ARG A 166 -7.85 17.07 6.71
C ARG A 166 -8.07 17.04 5.20
N LEU A 167 -8.81 16.05 4.70
CA LEU A 167 -9.14 15.93 3.27
C LEU A 167 -10.03 17.10 2.81
N GLU A 168 -11.08 17.42 3.58
CA GLU A 168 -11.97 18.56 3.31
C GLU A 168 -11.20 19.89 3.35
N THR A 169 -10.47 20.15 4.44
CA THR A 169 -9.69 21.39 4.61
C THR A 169 -8.69 21.58 3.47
N ALA A 170 -7.95 20.53 3.11
CA ALA A 170 -6.99 20.59 2.02
C ALA A 170 -7.67 20.90 0.68
N ARG A 171 -8.75 20.18 0.36
CA ARG A 171 -9.48 20.33 -0.90
C ARG A 171 -10.14 21.70 -1.03
N GLU A 172 -10.69 22.24 0.05
CA GLU A 172 -11.32 23.57 0.06
C GLU A 172 -10.29 24.70 -0.04
N LYS A 173 -9.14 24.54 0.60
CA LYS A 173 -8.05 25.52 0.58
C LYS A 173 -7.43 25.63 -0.81
N ASP A 174 -6.96 24.52 -1.36
CA ASP A 174 -6.36 24.47 -2.69
C ASP A 174 -6.47 23.04 -3.26
N PRO A 175 -7.33 22.82 -4.26
CA PRO A 175 -7.51 21.50 -4.87
C PRO A 175 -6.24 20.93 -5.52
N ASP A 176 -5.39 21.76 -6.11
CA ASP A 176 -4.16 21.28 -6.78
C ASP A 176 -3.11 20.89 -5.73
N LEU A 177 -3.05 21.63 -4.63
CA LEU A 177 -2.22 21.28 -3.48
C LEU A 177 -2.71 19.99 -2.83
N TYR A 178 -4.03 19.80 -2.70
CA TYR A 178 -4.63 18.57 -2.22
C TYR A 178 -4.20 17.35 -3.05
N GLU A 179 -4.33 17.43 -4.38
CA GLU A 179 -3.92 16.33 -5.27
C GLU A 179 -2.41 16.09 -5.19
N THR A 180 -1.61 17.15 -5.23
CA THR A 180 -0.15 17.03 -5.11
C THR A 180 0.25 16.38 -3.78
N ALA A 181 -0.42 16.75 -2.69
CA ALA A 181 -0.17 16.17 -1.37
C ALA A 181 -0.56 14.68 -1.33
N LEU A 182 -1.71 14.32 -1.90
CA LEU A 182 -2.14 12.93 -1.99
C LEU A 182 -1.19 12.09 -2.86
N LEU A 183 -0.77 12.64 -4.01
CA LEU A 183 0.20 12.03 -4.92
C LEU A 183 1.52 11.77 -4.21
N ARG A 184 2.12 12.80 -3.60
CA ARG A 184 3.40 12.68 -2.89
C ARG A 184 3.32 11.71 -1.71
N ALA A 185 2.29 11.83 -0.88
CA ALA A 185 2.14 10.95 0.28
C ALA A 185 1.91 9.48 -0.13
N GLY A 186 1.12 9.23 -1.18
CA GLY A 186 0.89 7.90 -1.72
C GLY A 186 2.14 7.31 -2.37
N VAL A 187 2.77 8.05 -3.28
CA VAL A 187 4.02 7.62 -3.94
C VAL A 187 5.10 7.33 -2.90
N PHE A 188 5.27 8.16 -1.87
CA PHE A 188 6.22 7.90 -0.80
C PHE A 188 6.02 6.51 -0.16
N VAL A 189 4.79 6.16 0.23
CA VAL A 189 4.49 4.86 0.84
C VAL A 189 4.77 3.72 -0.15
N PHE A 190 4.36 3.89 -1.40
CA PHE A 190 4.58 2.89 -2.45
C PHE A 190 6.08 2.60 -2.62
N LEU A 191 6.90 3.65 -2.65
CA LEU A 191 8.36 3.54 -2.77
C LEU A 191 8.98 2.96 -1.51
N ALA A 192 8.50 3.33 -0.32
CA ALA A 192 9.00 2.81 0.95
C ALA A 192 8.82 1.28 1.04
N LEU A 193 7.70 0.75 0.54
CA LEU A 193 7.48 -0.70 0.44
C LEU A 193 8.46 -1.38 -0.51
N HIS A 194 8.78 -0.75 -1.65
CA HIS A 194 9.81 -1.26 -2.58
C HIS A 194 11.21 -1.28 -1.94
N LEU A 195 11.48 -0.36 -1.01
CA LEU A 195 12.71 -0.36 -0.21
C LEU A 195 12.65 -1.36 0.96
N GLY A 196 11.52 -2.03 1.17
CA GLY A 196 11.37 -3.08 2.18
C GLY A 196 10.87 -2.58 3.55
N HIS A 197 10.33 -1.36 3.63
CA HIS A 197 9.65 -0.90 4.84
C HIS A 197 8.25 -1.54 4.90
N MET A 198 8.04 -2.48 5.83
CA MET A 198 6.83 -3.30 5.91
C MET A 198 5.93 -2.98 7.12
N ASP A 199 6.31 -2.03 7.98
CA ASP A 199 5.48 -1.64 9.12
C ASP A 199 4.35 -0.71 8.65
N LEU A 200 3.13 -1.26 8.54
CA LEU A 200 1.97 -0.52 8.06
C LEU A 200 1.57 0.65 8.98
N LYS A 201 1.78 0.50 10.30
CA LYS A 201 1.50 1.57 11.26
C LYS A 201 2.44 2.75 11.04
N LEU A 202 3.73 2.45 10.89
CA LEU A 202 4.75 3.45 10.55
C LEU A 202 4.43 4.13 9.22
N LEU A 203 4.13 3.36 8.17
CA LEU A 203 3.79 3.90 6.85
C LEU A 203 2.55 4.79 6.89
N ASN A 204 1.51 4.43 7.65
CA ASN A 204 0.33 5.27 7.86
C ASN A 204 0.69 6.59 8.56
N GLU A 205 1.48 6.54 9.62
CA GLU A 205 1.94 7.74 10.34
C GLU A 205 2.71 8.69 9.42
N PHE A 206 3.65 8.16 8.65
CA PHE A 206 4.39 8.94 7.66
C PHE A 206 3.49 9.52 6.58
N ARG A 207 2.56 8.74 6.02
CA ARG A 207 1.61 9.20 4.99
C ARG A 207 0.77 10.37 5.50
N PHE A 208 0.22 10.25 6.70
CA PHE A 208 -0.62 11.29 7.29
C PHE A 208 0.15 12.56 7.62
N ARG A 209 1.38 12.43 8.15
CA ARG A 209 2.26 13.57 8.41
C ARG A 209 2.68 14.25 7.12
N PHE A 210 3.18 13.48 6.16
CA PHE A 210 3.65 14.03 4.90
C PHE A 210 2.52 14.75 4.14
N PHE A 211 1.31 14.16 4.12
CA PHE A 211 0.12 14.83 3.59
C PHE A 211 -0.15 16.15 4.33
N SER A 212 -0.18 16.14 5.66
CA SER A 212 -0.46 17.32 6.50
C SER A 212 0.57 18.44 6.39
N GLU A 213 1.86 18.10 6.28
CA GLU A 213 2.95 19.07 6.10
C GLU A 213 2.80 19.80 4.76
N LEU A 214 2.49 19.07 3.69
CA LEU A 214 2.33 19.64 2.35
C LEU A 214 1.16 20.63 2.27
N ILE A 215 0.06 20.36 2.98
CA ILE A 215 -1.11 21.25 3.01
C ILE A 215 -0.97 22.40 4.03
N GLN A 216 0.16 22.45 4.77
CA GLN A 216 0.46 23.43 5.82
C GLN A 216 -0.67 23.54 6.86
N VAL A 217 -1.24 22.42 7.29
CA VAL A 217 -2.11 22.43 8.48
C VAL A 217 -1.18 22.59 9.68
N THR A 218 -1.10 23.83 10.17
CA THR A 218 -0.28 24.24 11.32
C THR A 218 -0.61 23.37 12.54
N GLY A 219 0.40 22.74 13.14
CA GLY A 219 0.24 21.99 14.39
C GLY A 219 1.08 20.72 14.57
N MET A 220 1.84 20.27 13.56
CA MET A 220 2.80 19.15 13.76
C MET A 220 4.24 19.63 13.53
N SER A 221 4.99 19.57 14.63
CA SER A 221 6.38 19.98 14.82
C SER A 221 7.37 19.18 13.98
N ASP A 222 8.54 19.79 13.79
CA ASP A 222 9.80 19.24 13.28
C ASP A 222 9.88 17.72 13.29
N PHE A 223 9.58 17.13 12.13
CA PHE A 223 9.76 15.71 11.90
C PHE A 223 11.24 15.41 11.67
N VAL A 224 11.88 14.74 12.63
CA VAL A 224 13.16 14.05 12.40
C VAL A 224 12.82 12.63 11.96
N PRO A 225 13.09 12.24 10.70
CA PRO A 225 12.78 10.91 10.24
C PRO A 225 13.58 9.89 11.04
N ILE A 226 12.92 8.80 11.46
CA ILE A 226 13.51 7.74 12.30
C ILE A 226 14.72 7.09 11.61
N SER A 227 14.76 7.13 10.27
CA SER A 227 15.92 6.70 9.49
C SER A 227 16.30 7.73 8.43
N SER A 228 17.60 7.88 8.18
CA SER A 228 18.12 8.69 7.08
C SER A 228 17.55 8.25 5.72
N GLU A 229 17.25 6.96 5.54
CA GLU A 229 16.66 6.40 4.32
C GLU A 229 15.27 6.98 4.04
N LEU A 230 14.38 7.06 5.04
CA LEU A 230 13.06 7.66 4.87
C LEU A 230 13.15 9.18 4.69
N SER A 231 14.15 9.85 5.26
CA SER A 231 14.45 11.27 4.97
C SER A 231 14.80 11.49 3.51
N GLU A 232 15.71 10.66 2.98
CA GLU A 232 16.15 10.70 1.58
C GLU A 232 14.98 10.42 0.66
N LEU A 233 14.17 9.41 0.96
CA LEU A 233 13.00 9.05 0.18
C LEU A 233 11.96 10.17 0.15
N LYS A 234 11.72 10.83 1.28
CA LYS A 234 10.82 11.99 1.35
C LYS A 234 11.31 13.11 0.43
N LYS A 235 12.58 13.53 0.58
CA LYS A 235 13.19 14.57 -0.26
C LYS A 235 13.13 14.21 -1.74
N TRP A 236 13.40 12.95 -2.08
CA TRP A 236 13.30 12.45 -3.43
C TRP A 236 11.88 12.55 -3.98
N THR A 237 10.87 12.14 -3.19
CA THR A 237 9.45 12.23 -3.58
C THR A 237 8.98 13.67 -3.76
N GLU A 238 9.44 14.60 -2.92
CA GLU A 238 9.14 16.03 -3.05
C GLU A 238 9.71 16.61 -4.37
N ASN A 239 10.94 16.23 -4.72
CA ASN A 239 11.61 16.67 -5.94
C ASN A 239 11.04 16.01 -7.21
N LEU A 240 10.55 14.77 -7.10
CA LEU A 240 10.02 14.00 -8.22
C LEU A 240 8.68 14.55 -8.73
N ILE A 241 7.92 15.24 -7.87
CA ILE A 241 6.56 15.69 -8.14
C ILE A 241 6.46 17.21 -7.99
N PRO A 242 7.12 18.02 -8.85
CA PRO A 242 7.14 19.48 -8.71
C PRO A 242 5.80 20.15 -9.04
N SER A 243 4.93 19.46 -9.78
CA SER A 243 3.59 19.91 -10.18
C SER A 243 2.62 18.73 -10.06
N PRO A 244 1.29 18.96 -10.03
CA PRO A 244 0.31 17.89 -9.86
C PRO A 244 0.26 16.89 -11.04
N GLU A 245 1.18 16.90 -11.99
CA GLU A 245 1.14 16.02 -13.16
C GLU A 245 1.35 14.54 -12.83
N ILE A 246 0.57 13.67 -13.48
CA ILE A 246 0.84 12.23 -13.49
C ILE A 246 2.19 12.05 -14.21
N PHE A 247 3.11 11.41 -13.51
CA PHE A 247 4.43 11.13 -14.04
C PHE A 247 4.69 9.63 -13.99
N LEU A 248 5.67 9.21 -14.79
CA LEU A 248 6.13 7.84 -14.84
C LEU A 248 7.22 7.65 -13.79
N ILE A 249 6.98 6.76 -12.84
CA ILE A 249 8.03 6.22 -11.97
C ILE A 249 8.79 5.19 -12.79
N SER A 250 10.02 5.51 -13.21
CA SER A 250 10.86 4.59 -13.99
C SER A 250 11.61 3.64 -13.06
N SER A 251 11.73 2.37 -13.47
CA SER A 251 12.56 1.39 -12.77
C SER A 251 14.03 1.81 -12.70
N ASP A 252 14.51 2.62 -13.65
CA ASP A 252 15.89 3.12 -13.66
C ASP A 252 16.19 4.01 -12.45
N GLN A 253 15.17 4.68 -11.91
CA GLN A 253 15.31 5.50 -10.70
C GLN A 253 15.66 4.66 -9.46
N PHE A 254 15.50 3.33 -9.54
CA PHE A 254 15.85 2.38 -8.50
C PHE A 254 17.21 1.72 -8.72
N GLN A 255 17.94 2.04 -9.80
CA GLN A 255 19.26 1.42 -10.05
C GLN A 255 20.25 1.69 -8.90
N HIS A 256 20.20 2.88 -8.30
CA HIS A 256 21.00 3.21 -7.11
C HIS A 256 20.63 2.38 -5.87
N SER A 257 19.43 1.82 -5.84
CA SER A 257 18.93 0.96 -4.75
C SER A 257 19.31 -0.52 -4.94
N ILE A 258 19.77 -0.95 -6.12
CA ILE A 258 20.14 -2.36 -6.42
C ILE A 258 21.29 -2.84 -5.50
N SER A 259 22.27 -1.97 -5.25
CA SER A 259 23.37 -2.27 -4.31
C SER A 259 22.85 -2.48 -2.88
N ARG A 260 21.83 -1.72 -2.46
CA ARG A 260 21.18 -1.81 -1.15
C ARG A 260 20.31 -3.07 -1.03
N VAL A 261 19.60 -3.46 -2.09
CA VAL A 261 18.87 -4.75 -2.16
C VAL A 261 19.83 -5.92 -2.01
N SER A 262 20.98 -5.86 -2.67
CA SER A 262 22.06 -6.86 -2.57
C SER A 262 22.62 -6.97 -1.14
N GLN A 263 22.78 -5.83 -0.44
CA GLN A 263 23.17 -5.83 0.98
C GLN A 263 22.10 -6.43 1.88
N LYS A 264 20.81 -6.10 1.66
CA LYS A 264 19.69 -6.71 2.40
C LYS A 264 19.65 -8.24 2.16
N LEU A 265 19.89 -8.72 0.94
CA LEU A 265 20.07 -10.15 0.60
C LEU A 265 21.27 -10.80 1.30
N ARG A 266 22.42 -10.12 1.35
CA ARG A 266 23.62 -10.63 2.04
C ARG A 266 23.40 -10.76 3.55
N SER A 267 22.80 -9.75 4.18
CA SER A 267 22.42 -9.81 5.61
C SER A 267 21.40 -10.92 5.89
N ARG A 268 20.48 -11.19 4.95
CA ARG A 268 19.52 -12.31 5.02
C ARG A 268 20.21 -13.67 5.00
N LEU A 269 21.12 -13.90 4.05
CA LEU A 269 21.88 -15.17 3.96
C LEU A 269 22.75 -15.42 5.18
N LEU A 270 23.37 -14.37 5.74
CA LEU A 270 24.15 -14.46 6.97
C LEU A 270 23.27 -14.88 8.16
N ARG A 271 22.08 -14.28 8.32
CA ARG A 271 21.19 -14.63 9.43
C ARG A 271 20.61 -16.04 9.31
N VAL A 272 20.21 -16.47 8.10
CA VAL A 272 19.76 -17.84 7.85
C VAL A 272 20.87 -18.83 8.19
N ARG A 273 22.11 -18.54 7.78
CA ARG A 273 23.27 -19.33 8.16
C ARG A 273 23.41 -19.42 9.67
N THR A 274 23.33 -18.31 10.40
CA THR A 274 23.42 -18.32 11.88
C THR A 274 22.29 -19.11 12.51
N GLN A 275 21.03 -18.88 12.10
CA GLN A 275 19.86 -19.49 12.72
C GLN A 275 19.67 -20.97 12.37
N LEU A 276 20.13 -21.44 11.21
CA LEU A 276 20.08 -22.87 10.87
C LEU A 276 21.28 -23.61 11.46
N ILE A 277 22.48 -23.03 11.43
CA ILE A 277 23.68 -23.68 11.99
C ILE A 277 23.63 -23.71 13.52
N ASP A 278 23.15 -22.66 14.19
CA ASP A 278 22.99 -22.68 15.66
C ASP A 278 21.85 -23.61 16.10
N ARG A 279 20.84 -23.85 15.27
CA ARG A 279 19.75 -24.78 15.61
C ARG A 279 20.23 -26.23 15.64
N ASP A 280 21.15 -26.60 14.74
CA ASP A 280 21.82 -27.89 14.76
C ASP A 280 22.80 -28.01 15.94
N ALA A 281 23.46 -26.90 16.35
CA ALA A 281 24.31 -26.87 17.54
C ALA A 281 23.54 -26.99 18.86
N VAL A 282 22.35 -26.37 18.95
CA VAL A 282 21.46 -26.47 20.12
C VAL A 282 20.82 -27.86 20.22
N MET A 283 20.44 -28.48 19.09
CA MET A 283 19.91 -29.85 19.06
C MET A 283 20.99 -30.90 19.36
N ALA A 284 22.24 -30.66 18.95
CA ALA A 284 23.38 -31.53 19.29
C ALA A 284 23.68 -31.54 20.80
N ASN A 285 23.49 -30.43 21.51
CA ASN A 285 23.73 -30.35 22.96
C ASN A 285 22.57 -30.90 23.82
N THR A 286 21.39 -31.15 23.25
CA THR A 286 20.24 -31.75 23.97
C THR A 286 20.13 -33.27 23.81
N HIS A 287 21.04 -33.90 23.04
CA HIS A 287 21.07 -35.34 22.83
C HIS A 287 22.30 -36.03 23.45
N ASP A 288 23.09 -35.31 24.25
CA ASP A 288 24.29 -35.83 24.92
C ASP A 288 24.17 -35.82 26.46
N ASP A 289 22.97 -36.12 26.99
CA ASP A 289 22.75 -36.28 28.44
C ASP A 289 22.15 -37.65 28.81
N GLY A 290 22.38 -38.64 27.94
CA GLY A 290 21.83 -39.99 28.07
C GLY A 290 22.90 -41.08 27.96
N GLY A 291 23.84 -41.14 28.91
CA GLY A 291 24.77 -42.26 28.95
C GLY A 291 25.74 -42.30 30.11
N LEU A 292 25.27 -42.86 31.24
CA LEU A 292 25.95 -43.82 32.14
C LEU A 292 25.86 -43.42 33.62
N GLY A 293 25.15 -44.25 34.40
CA GLY A 293 25.26 -44.21 35.87
C GLY A 293 24.05 -44.67 36.66
N SER A 294 23.30 -45.69 36.24
CA SER A 294 22.38 -46.38 37.16
C SER A 294 23.11 -47.59 37.77
N SER A 295 23.90 -47.30 38.80
CA SER A 295 24.38 -48.31 39.74
C SER A 295 23.23 -48.62 40.69
N ARG A 296 22.69 -49.84 40.58
CA ARG A 296 21.91 -50.48 41.64
C ARG A 296 22.72 -50.47 42.95
N PRO A 297 22.15 -50.05 44.08
CA PRO A 297 22.48 -50.64 45.36
C PRO A 297 21.48 -51.75 45.67
N ASP A 298 22.04 -52.82 46.19
CA ASP A 298 21.38 -54.05 46.55
C ASP A 298 20.33 -53.85 47.65
N ASP A 299 19.37 -54.75 47.61
CA ASP A 299 18.41 -55.03 48.67
C ASP A 299 19.17 -55.33 49.97
N ASP A 300 18.82 -54.65 51.06
CA ASP A 300 19.11 -55.14 52.40
C ASP A 300 17.86 -54.98 53.28
N GLU A 301 17.45 -56.14 53.79
CA GLU A 301 16.31 -56.39 54.66
C GLU A 301 16.50 -55.68 56.00
N SER A 302 15.42 -55.10 56.54
CA SER A 302 15.15 -55.20 57.96
C SER A 302 13.68 -54.93 58.24
N GLU A 303 12.97 -56.03 58.55
CA GLU A 303 11.79 -56.08 59.40
C GLU A 303 11.93 -55.16 60.62
N VAL A 304 10.92 -54.34 60.91
CA VAL A 304 10.49 -54.13 62.31
C VAL A 304 8.96 -54.02 62.34
N ASP A 305 8.41 -54.99 63.03
CA ASP A 305 7.03 -55.14 63.48
C ASP A 305 6.54 -53.97 64.36
N ASP A 306 5.34 -53.51 64.03
CA ASP A 306 4.13 -53.59 64.87
C ASP A 306 3.86 -52.58 66.01
N VAL A 307 2.53 -52.38 66.16
CA VAL A 307 1.73 -51.92 67.31
C VAL A 307 1.62 -50.42 67.63
N GLY A 308 0.39 -49.90 67.48
CA GLY A 308 -0.14 -48.81 68.30
C GLY A 308 -1.14 -47.91 67.61
#